data_AF-A0AAP0KA75-F1
#
_entry.id   AF-A0AAP0KA75-F1
#
_cell.length_a   1.000
_cell.length_b   1.000
_cell.length_c   1.000
_cell.angle_alpha   90.00
_cell.angle_beta   90.00
_cell.angle_gamma   90.00
#
_symmetry.space_group_name_H-M   'P 1'
#
loop_
_entity.id
_entity.type
_entity.pdbx_description
1 polymer ?
#
loop_
_entity_poly.entity_id
_entity_poly.type
_entity_poly.pdbx_seq_one_letter_code
_entity_poly.pdbx_strand_id
1 'polypeptide(L)' 'MYKSHFSFEMLSQIKTNVWRTVVKACVAAGDGDRYKATCLKIFVDGRRRMSPPVPDDFVGNVVLWAYPRAGINV' A
#
# COMPACT_ATOMS: atom_id res chain seq x y z
N MET A 1 11.34 22.98 -0.33
CA MET A 1 10.64 21.73 -0.67
C MET A 1 10.60 20.87 0.59
N TYR A 2 9.47 20.86 1.30
CA TYR A 2 9.36 20.16 2.59
C TYR A 2 9.29 18.64 2.32
N LYS A 3 10.42 17.93 2.45
CA LYS A 3 10.39 16.46 2.48
C LYS A 3 9.90 16.07 3.87
N SER A 4 8.62 15.73 3.98
CA SER A 4 8.10 15.04 5.15
C SER A 4 8.87 13.73 5.28
N HIS A 5 9.82 13.66 6.21
CA HIS A 5 10.62 12.46 6.49
C HIS A 5 9.79 11.46 7.28
N PHE A 6 8.72 10.94 6.68
CA PHE A 6 8.07 9.74 7.20
C PHE A 6 9.01 8.56 6.98
N SER A 7 9.39 7.88 8.06
CA SER A 7 10.17 6.65 7.93
C SER A 7 9.35 5.58 7.22
N PHE A 8 10.03 4.65 6.54
CA PHE A 8 9.38 3.48 5.94
C PHE A 8 8.52 2.73 6.98
N GLU A 9 9.05 2.59 8.19
CA GLU A 9 8.40 1.92 9.31
C GLU A 9 7.10 2.60 9.73
N MET A 10 7.10 3.94 9.83
CA MET A 10 5.90 4.71 10.16
C MET A 10 4.82 4.53 9.09
N LEU A 11 5.18 4.65 7.81
CA LEU A 11 4.24 4.44 6.71
C LEU A 11 3.72 3.00 6.71
N SER A 12 4.59 2.02 6.99
CA SER A 12 4.22 0.60 7.11
C SER A 12 3.18 0.36 8.21
N GLN A 13 3.41 0.92 9.40
CA GLN A 13 2.49 0.81 10.53
C GLN A 13 1.13 1.46 10.24
N ILE A 14 1.12 2.67 9.67
CA ILE A 14 -0.13 3.36 9.31
C ILE A 14 -0.93 2.54 8.29
N LYS A 15 -0.29 2.12 7.19
CA LYS A 15 -0.93 1.28 6.15
C LYS A 15 -1.53 0.00 6.74
N THR A 16 -0.79 -0.65 7.62
CA THR A 16 -1.21 -1.90 8.25
C THR A 16 -2.40 -1.68 9.19
N ASN A 17 -2.36 -0.64 10.03
CA ASN A 17 -3.44 -0.36 10.96
C ASN A 17 -4.72 0.06 10.24
N VAL A 18 -4.61 0.93 9.22
CA VAL A 18 -5.75 1.32 8.38
C VAL A 18 -6.35 0.09 7.69
N TRP A 19 -5.52 -0.76 7.08
CA TRP A 19 -5.99 -1.98 6.41
C TRP A 19 -6.72 -2.92 7.38
N ARG A 20 -6.15 -3.20 8.56
CA ARG A 20 -6.81 -4.04 9.59
C ARG A 20 -8.16 -3.47 10.02
N THR A 21 -8.24 -2.16 10.25
CA THR A 21 -9.49 -1.51 10.67
C THR A 21 -10.56 -1.62 9.60
N VAL A 22 -10.22 -1.33 8.33
CA VAL A 22 -11.17 -1.44 7.21
C VAL A 22 -11.67 -2.87 7.08
N VAL A 23 -10.79 -3.87 7.12
CA VAL A 23 -11.26 -5.25 6.93
C VAL A 23 -12.12 -5.72 8.10
N LYS A 24 -11.78 -5.37 9.35
CA LYS A 24 -12.64 -5.66 10.51
C LYS A 24 -14.04 -5.04 10.35
N ALA A 25 -14.12 -3.80 9.85
CA ALA A 25 -15.39 -3.15 9.60
C ALA A 25 -16.20 -3.85 8.50
N CYS A 26 -15.57 -4.25 7.39
CA CYS A 26 -16.23 -5.02 6.33
C CYS A 26 -16.76 -6.37 6.83
N VAL A 27 -15.98 -7.09 7.65
CA VAL A 27 -16.43 -8.35 8.25
C VAL A 27 -17.61 -8.13 9.20
N ALA A 28 -17.56 -7.09 10.04
CA ALA A 28 -18.65 -6.76 10.96
C ALA A 28 -19.95 -6.34 10.23
N ALA A 29 -19.83 -5.72 9.06
CA ALA A 29 -20.97 -5.34 8.21
C ALA A 29 -21.59 -6.53 7.45
N GLY A 30 -20.97 -7.72 7.48
CA GLY A 30 -21.39 -8.88 6.67
C GLY A 30 -20.93 -8.84 5.22
N ASP A 31 -20.22 -7.79 4.80
CA ASP A 31 -19.68 -7.59 3.46
C ASP A 31 -18.34 -8.30 3.23
N GLY A 32 -17.75 -8.86 4.29
CA GLY A 32 -16.45 -9.51 4.28
C GLY A 32 -16.52 -10.98 4.68
N ASP A 33 -16.02 -11.86 3.82
CA ASP A 33 -15.72 -13.24 4.21
C ASP A 33 -14.44 -13.25 5.05
N ARG A 34 -14.56 -13.62 6.33
CA ARG A 34 -13.45 -13.71 7.28
C ARG A 34 -12.31 -14.63 6.81
N TYR A 35 -12.58 -15.54 5.89
CA TYR A 35 -11.60 -16.48 5.35
C TYR A 35 -11.00 -16.05 4.01
N LYS A 36 -11.52 -14.98 3.37
CA LYS A 36 -10.95 -14.48 2.10
C LYS A 36 -9.73 -13.62 2.37
N ALA A 37 -8.63 -13.94 1.68
CA ALA A 37 -7.45 -13.10 1.65
C ALA A 37 -7.81 -11.69 1.17
N THR A 38 -7.49 -10.67 1.97
CA THR A 38 -7.66 -9.28 1.55
C THR A 38 -6.35 -8.75 0.96
N CYS A 39 -6.47 -7.77 0.06
CA CYS A 39 -5.34 -7.20 -0.64
C CYS A 39 -5.28 -5.69 -0.37
N LEU A 40 -4.09 -5.18 -0.06
CA LEU A 40 -3.83 -3.74 -0.05
C LEU A 40 -3.04 -3.39 -1.31
N LYS A 41 -3.56 -2.45 -2.13
CA LYS A 41 -2.87 -1.95 -3.31
C LYS A 41 -2.12 -0.67 -2.96
N ILE A 42 -0.81 -0.65 -3.13
CA ILE A 42 0.03 0.50 -2.82
C ILE A 42 0.68 0.98 -4.12
N PHE A 43 0.34 2.20 -4.54
CA PHE A 43 1.01 2.87 -5.65
C PHE A 43 2.36 3.41 -5.16
N VAL A 44 3.43 3.13 -5.89
CA VAL A 44 4.79 3.57 -5.55
C VAL A 44 5.47 4.20 -6.75
N ASP A 45 6.36 5.17 -6.50
CA ASP A 45 7.21 5.75 -7.55
C ASP A 45 8.11 4.66 -8.15
N GLY A 46 7.95 4.46 -9.46
CA GLY A 46 8.70 3.47 -10.22
C GLY A 46 10.00 3.98 -10.82
N ARG A 47 10.25 5.30 -10.84
CA ARG A 47 11.37 5.91 -11.61
C ARG A 47 12.72 5.25 -11.33
N ARG A 48 13.07 5.12 -10.05
CA ARG A 48 14.33 4.49 -9.59
C ARG A 48 14.36 2.97 -9.73
N ARG A 49 13.24 2.34 -10.07
CA ARG A 49 13.09 0.88 -10.21
C ARG A 49 13.10 0.42 -11.67
N MET A 50 13.14 1.35 -12.63
CA MET A 50 13.30 1.06 -14.06
C MET A 50 14.77 0.76 -14.39
N SER A 51 15.02 0.05 -15.50
CA SER A 51 16.36 -0.21 -16.03
C SER A 51 16.42 0.22 -17.51
N PRO A 52 17.05 1.37 -17.84
CA PRO A 52 17.70 2.31 -16.93
C PRO A 52 16.71 3.11 -16.05
N PRO A 53 17.16 3.69 -14.92
CA PRO A 53 16.33 4.55 -14.08
C PRO A 53 15.78 5.75 -14.85
N VAL A 54 14.52 6.10 -14.59
CA VAL A 54 13.91 7.30 -15.18
C VAL A 54 14.37 8.54 -14.39
N PRO A 55 14.76 9.63 -15.05
CA PRO A 55 15.14 10.88 -14.40
C PRO A 55 14.05 11.48 -13.48
N ASP A 56 14.46 12.16 -12.41
CA ASP A 56 13.54 12.79 -11.45
C ASP A 56 12.77 13.98 -12.07
N ASP A 57 13.27 14.57 -13.16
CA ASP A 57 12.66 15.67 -13.92
C ASP A 57 11.72 15.19 -15.05
N PHE A 58 11.58 13.88 -15.24
CA PHE A 58 10.66 13.31 -16.23
C PHE A 58 9.21 13.69 -15.94
N VAL A 59 8.58 14.34 -16.93
CA VAL A 59 7.16 14.71 -16.92
C VAL A 59 6.32 13.54 -17.46
N GLY A 60 5.65 12.84 -16.54
CA GLY A 60 4.78 11.70 -16.85
C GLY A 60 4.59 10.77 -15.66
N ASN A 61 3.73 9.76 -15.81
CA ASN A 61 3.45 8.79 -14.76
C ASN A 61 4.37 7.57 -14.87
N VAL A 62 5.17 7.33 -13.83
CA VAL A 62 5.93 6.08 -13.65
C VAL A 62 5.54 5.51 -12.30
N VAL A 63 4.46 4.73 -12.29
CA VAL A 63 3.84 4.21 -11.07
C VAL A 63 3.85 2.69 -11.11
N LEU A 64 4.42 2.07 -10.08
CA LEU A 64 4.37 0.63 -9.86
C LEU A 64 3.39 0.30 -8.75
N TRP A 65 2.95 -0.96 -8.69
CA TRP A 65 2.04 -1.43 -7.65
C TRP A 65 2.71 -2.46 -6.76
N ALA A 66 2.66 -2.24 -5.45
CA ALA A 66 2.90 -3.28 -4.46
C ALA A 66 1.56 -3.85 -3.99
N TYR A 67 1.48 -5.18 -3.91
CA TYR A 67 0.26 -5.93 -3.61
C TYR A 67 0.46 -6.92 -2.45
N PRO A 68 0.65 -6.44 -1.21
CA PRO A 68 0.58 -7.31 -0.04
C PRO A 68 -0.80 -7.98 0.06
N ARG A 69 -0.79 -9.29 0.32
CA ARG A 69 -1.97 -10.11 0.61
C ARG A 69 -1.82 -10.75 1.99
N ALA A 70 -2.89 -10.78 2.76
CA ALA A 70 -2.93 -11.54 4.00
C ALA A 70 -4.32 -12.18 4.19
N GLY A 71 -4.32 -13.42 4.67
CA GLY A 71 -5.50 -14.02 5.30
C GLY A 71 -5.67 -13.44 6.70
N ILE A 72 -6.90 -13.26 7.13
CA ILE A 72 -7.19 -12.85 8.50
C ILE A 72 -7.47 -14.12 9.29
N ASN A 73 -6.61 -14.42 10.27
CA ASN A 73 -7.01 -15.25 11.39
C ASN A 73 -7.77 -14.33 12.35
N VAL A 74 -9.09 -14.39 12.31
CA VAL A 74 -9.95 -13.74 13.32
C VAL A 74 -10.09 -14.65 14.52
#